data_AF-A0AAV4PR66-F1
#
_entry.id   AF-A0AAV4PR66-F1
#
_cell.length_a   1.000
_cell.length_b   1.000
_cell.length_c   1.000
_cell.angle_alpha   90.00
_cell.angle_beta   90.00
_cell.angle_gamma   90.00
#
_symmetry.space_group_name_H-M   'P 1'
#
loop_
_entity.id
_entity.type
_entity.pdbx_description
1 polymer ?
#
loop_
_entity_poly.entity_id
_entity_poly.type
_entity_poly.pdbx_seq_one_letter_code
_entity_poly.pdbx_strand_id
1 'polypeptide(L)'
;MDLTSKKRTRIVILSHHTSMTVRDITAAIGVGKFSISMIINQQNKFGTVSPKRNKCVAQIERDTAEHIREQDLNQTVKHSQKQRFGGYFTSSGPGSLIPVEGMMDSQDKTLPFMETFAGDNGVFQQDLASCHTSKLTTKYLQGKKLTILDSPGNSPDVKSHRKYVEHCKEACE
;
A
#
# COMPACT_ATOMS: atom_id res chain seq x y z
N MET A 1 7.44 12.75 32.36
CA MET A 1 7.94 13.70 31.33
C MET A 1 7.53 13.19 29.98
N ASP A 2 6.64 13.90 29.29
CA ASP A 2 6.18 13.51 27.96
C ASP A 2 7.27 13.78 26.91
N LEU A 3 7.99 12.73 26.59
CA LEU A 3 9.00 12.78 25.54
C LEU A 3 8.30 12.72 24.17
N THR A 4 8.14 13.88 23.55
CA THR A 4 7.53 14.00 22.21
C THR A 4 8.20 13.07 21.19
N SER A 5 7.41 12.61 20.21
CA SER A 5 7.88 11.74 19.13
C SER A 5 9.08 12.34 18.38
N LYS A 6 9.10 13.67 18.18
CA LYS A 6 10.21 14.39 17.53
C LYS A 6 11.53 14.25 18.30
N LYS A 7 11.49 14.34 19.64
CA LYS A 7 12.68 14.17 20.49
C LYS A 7 13.17 12.73 20.47
N ARG A 8 12.27 11.74 20.47
CA ARG A 8 12.62 10.31 20.35
C ARG A 8 13.34 10.01 19.04
N THR A 9 12.79 10.42 17.91
CA THR A 9 13.41 10.21 16.58
C THR A 9 14.81 10.82 16.52
N ARG A 10 14.97 12.04 17.03
CA ARG A 10 16.26 12.74 17.04
C ARG A 10 17.32 12.03 17.92
N ILE A 11 16.92 11.46 19.06
CA ILE A 11 17.80 10.63 19.91
C ILE A 11 18.31 9.40 19.14
N VAL A 12 17.41 8.68 18.46
CA VAL A 12 17.76 7.47 17.69
C VAL A 12 18.71 7.80 16.54
N ILE A 13 18.42 8.88 15.80
CA ILE A 13 19.26 9.32 14.69
C ILE A 13 20.66 9.67 15.18
N LEU A 14 20.78 10.49 16.24
CA LEU A 14 22.09 10.86 16.77
C LEU A 14 22.84 9.63 17.31
N SER A 15 22.15 8.69 17.96
CA SER A 15 22.81 7.49 18.49
C SER A 15 23.30 6.51 17.41
N HIS A 16 22.62 6.40 16.27
CA HIS A 16 22.96 5.44 15.22
C HIS A 16 23.84 6.02 14.11
N HIS A 17 23.67 7.30 13.79
CA HIS A 17 24.34 7.93 12.65
C HIS A 17 25.44 8.91 13.04
N THR A 18 25.70 9.08 14.33
CA THR A 18 26.82 9.90 14.82
C THR A 18 27.56 9.18 15.94
N SER A 19 28.84 9.47 16.12
CA SER A 19 29.66 8.93 17.22
C SER A 19 29.47 9.69 18.55
N MET A 20 28.31 10.31 18.75
CA MET A 20 28.01 11.09 19.95
C MET A 20 27.74 10.18 21.16
N THR A 21 28.25 10.57 22.33
CA THR A 21 27.95 9.85 23.57
C THR A 21 26.56 10.23 24.10
N VAL A 22 26.01 9.41 25.01
CA VAL A 22 24.73 9.73 25.70
C VAL A 22 24.77 11.11 26.39
N ARG A 23 25.95 11.57 26.84
CA ARG A 23 26.12 12.89 27.46
C ARG A 23 25.96 14.01 26.43
N ASP A 24 26.52 13.83 25.24
CA ASP A 24 26.45 14.81 24.17
C ASP A 24 25.02 14.91 23.60
N ILE A 25 24.34 13.77 23.47
CA ILE A 25 22.93 13.71 23.07
C ILE A 25 22.02 14.39 24.12
N THR A 26 22.34 14.22 25.41
CA THR A 26 21.64 14.89 26.52
C THR A 26 21.76 16.40 26.38
N ALA A 27 22.96 16.92 26.11
CA ALA A 27 23.20 18.35 25.91
C ALA A 27 22.47 18.89 24.67
N ALA A 28 22.40 18.10 23.58
CA ALA A 28 21.78 18.52 22.32
C ALA A 28 20.25 18.54 22.34
N ILE A 29 19.60 17.69 23.13
CA ILE A 29 18.13 17.50 23.10
C ILE A 29 17.46 17.96 24.41
N GLY A 30 18.22 18.14 25.48
CA GLY A 30 17.73 18.56 26.79
C GLY A 30 16.85 17.49 27.45
N VAL A 31 17.26 16.22 27.34
CA VAL A 31 16.53 15.05 27.88
C VAL A 31 17.45 14.30 28.83
N GLY A 32 16.91 13.82 29.95
CA GLY A 32 17.70 13.11 30.95
C GLY A 32 18.42 11.87 30.40
N LYS A 33 19.65 11.64 30.88
CA LYS A 33 20.51 10.50 30.48
C LYS A 33 19.81 9.15 30.57
N PHE A 34 19.00 8.97 31.63
CA PHE A 34 18.22 7.74 31.85
C PHE A 34 17.21 7.49 30.73
N SER A 35 16.47 8.52 30.31
CA SER A 35 15.49 8.42 29.23
C SER A 35 16.16 8.11 27.89
N ILE A 36 17.31 8.75 27.60
CA ILE A 36 18.08 8.48 26.38
C ILE A 36 18.59 7.02 26.36
N SER A 37 19.20 6.57 27.46
CA SER A 37 19.69 5.19 27.59
C SER A 37 18.57 4.17 27.42
N MET A 38 17.40 4.41 28.04
CA MET A 38 16.22 3.56 27.88
C MET A 38 15.77 3.46 26.43
N ILE A 39 15.76 4.58 25.69
CA ILE A 39 15.35 4.61 24.27
C ILE A 39 16.35 3.86 23.40
N ILE A 40 17.64 4.09 23.58
CA ILE A 40 18.70 3.40 22.83
C ILE A 40 18.62 1.89 23.10
N ASN A 41 18.46 1.48 24.36
CA ASN A 41 18.32 0.08 24.73
C ASN A 41 17.05 -0.56 24.14
N GLN A 42 15.92 0.17 24.12
CA GLN A 42 14.71 -0.30 23.45
C GLN A 42 14.89 -0.45 21.94
N GLN A 43 15.56 0.49 21.27
CA GLN A 43 15.86 0.39 19.83
C GLN A 43 16.81 -0.77 19.54
N ASN A 44 17.85 -0.97 20.34
CA ASN A 44 18.77 -2.10 20.18
C ASN A 44 18.07 -3.45 20.41
N LYS A 45 17.10 -3.50 21.34
CA LYS A 45 16.37 -4.73 21.67
C LYS A 45 15.27 -5.06 20.68
N PHE A 46 14.57 -4.05 20.15
CA PHE A 46 13.38 -4.24 19.31
C PHE A 46 13.59 -3.79 17.84
N GLY A 47 14.80 -3.39 17.48
CA GLY A 47 15.14 -2.78 16.19
C GLY A 47 14.63 -1.34 16.08
N THR A 48 14.89 -0.70 14.93
CA THR A 48 14.11 0.48 14.56
C THR A 48 12.66 0.09 14.66
N VAL A 49 11.93 0.70 15.60
CA VAL A 49 10.50 0.84 15.43
C VAL A 49 10.40 1.70 14.18
N SER A 50 10.41 1.06 13.01
CA SER A 50 10.13 1.70 11.75
C SER A 50 8.93 2.59 12.02
N PRO A 51 8.86 3.81 11.46
CA PRO A 51 7.58 4.48 11.42
C PRO A 51 6.62 3.40 10.92
N LYS A 52 5.64 3.02 11.76
CA LYS A 52 4.64 2.03 11.36
C LYS A 52 4.25 2.51 9.98
N ARG A 53 4.51 1.71 8.92
CA ARG A 53 4.04 1.97 7.55
C ARG A 53 2.72 2.67 7.73
N ASN A 54 2.60 3.93 7.28
CA ASN A 54 1.43 4.77 7.52
C ASN A 54 0.22 3.85 7.52
N LYS A 55 -0.25 3.46 8.71
CA LYS A 55 -1.55 2.85 8.78
C LYS A 55 -2.39 4.07 8.44
N CYS A 56 -3.22 3.98 7.41
CA CYS A 56 -4.41 4.79 7.37
C CYS A 56 -5.12 4.55 8.71
N VAL A 57 -4.76 5.34 9.71
CA VAL A 57 -5.49 5.44 10.95
C VAL A 57 -6.59 6.39 10.58
N ALA A 58 -7.72 5.83 10.15
CA ALA A 58 -8.96 6.60 10.19
C ALA A 58 -9.06 7.16 11.61
N GLN A 59 -9.29 8.47 11.75
CA GLN A 59 -9.64 9.04 13.04
C GLN A 59 -10.99 8.44 13.43
N ILE A 60 -10.95 7.41 14.27
CA ILE A 60 -12.14 6.91 14.95
C ILE A 60 -12.30 7.81 16.17
N GLU A 61 -13.20 8.78 16.08
CA GLU A 61 -13.58 9.59 17.24
C GLU A 61 -14.11 8.67 18.34
N ARG A 62 -13.60 8.86 19.56
CA ARG A 62 -14.05 8.17 20.77
C ARG A 62 -14.30 9.22 21.84
N ASP A 63 -15.39 9.07 22.58
CA ASP A 63 -15.68 9.92 23.73
C ASP A 63 -14.59 9.79 24.80
N THR A 64 -14.19 10.92 25.38
CA THR A 64 -13.04 11.07 26.30
C THR A 64 -13.14 10.28 27.62
N ALA A 65 -14.25 9.58 27.87
CA ALA A 65 -14.54 8.91 29.14
C ALA A 65 -14.33 7.38 29.13
N GLU A 66 -14.03 6.75 27.99
CA GLU A 66 -13.92 5.30 27.93
C GLU A 66 -12.52 4.76 28.27
N HIS A 67 -12.46 3.83 29.21
CA HIS A 67 -11.25 3.10 29.58
C HIS A 67 -10.87 2.11 28.46
N ILE A 68 -9.63 2.18 27.97
CA ILE A 68 -9.12 1.28 26.92
C ILE A 68 -9.09 -0.15 27.48
N ARG A 69 -9.92 -1.04 26.94
CA ARG A 69 -9.89 -2.47 27.25
C ARG A 69 -8.90 -3.15 26.30
N GLU A 70 -8.30 -4.27 26.71
CA GLU A 70 -7.40 -5.05 25.84
C GLU A 70 -8.04 -5.45 24.50
N GLN A 71 -9.36 -5.60 24.48
CA GLN A 71 -10.16 -5.89 23.27
C GLN A 71 -10.13 -4.76 22.22
N ASP A 72 -9.88 -3.53 22.65
CA ASP A 72 -9.81 -2.33 21.80
C ASP A 72 -8.43 -2.17 21.11
N LEU A 73 -7.44 -2.96 21.54
CA LEU A 73 -6.08 -3.01 20.99
C LEU A 73 -5.87 -4.17 20.00
N ASN A 74 -6.94 -4.88 19.65
CA ASN A 74 -6.87 -6.00 18.73
C ASN A 74 -6.35 -5.54 17.36
N GLN A 75 -5.10 -5.92 17.08
CA GLN A 75 -4.49 -5.72 15.78
C GLN A 75 -5.19 -6.63 14.77
N THR A 76 -6.24 -6.12 14.12
CA THR A 76 -6.83 -6.82 13.00
C THR A 76 -6.05 -6.48 11.73
N VAL A 77 -5.98 -7.44 10.81
CA VAL A 77 -5.34 -7.26 9.50
C VAL A 77 -6.28 -6.54 8.52
N LYS A 78 -7.57 -6.41 8.85
CA LYS A 78 -8.61 -5.80 7.99
C LYS A 78 -9.65 -5.07 8.86
N HIS A 79 -9.81 -3.77 8.64
CA HIS A 79 -10.77 -2.94 9.39
C HIS A 79 -11.94 -2.39 8.54
N SER A 80 -11.88 -2.41 7.21
CA SER A 80 -12.90 -1.81 6.33
C SER A 80 -13.50 -2.79 5.31
N GLN A 81 -14.71 -2.47 4.84
CA GLN A 81 -15.28 -3.10 3.65
C GLN A 81 -14.41 -2.77 2.42
N LYS A 82 -14.17 -3.76 1.57
CA LYS A 82 -13.28 -3.63 0.40
C LYS A 82 -14.11 -3.38 -0.85
N GLN A 83 -13.86 -2.26 -1.52
CA GLN A 83 -14.31 -2.04 -2.89
C GLN A 83 -13.23 -2.52 -3.87
N ARG A 84 -13.64 -3.26 -4.90
CA ARG A 84 -12.76 -3.65 -6.01
C ARG A 84 -13.07 -2.76 -7.21
N PHE A 85 -12.05 -2.52 -8.04
CA PHE A 85 -12.17 -1.78 -9.28
C PHE A 85 -11.52 -2.58 -10.40
N GLY A 86 -12.18 -2.64 -11.54
CA GLY A 86 -11.59 -3.08 -12.80
C GLY A 86 -11.32 -1.86 -13.67
N GLY A 87 -10.24 -1.86 -14.43
CA GLY A 87 -9.97 -0.78 -15.38
C GLY A 87 -8.71 -1.01 -16.18
N TYR A 88 -8.35 -0.01 -16.98
CA TYR A 88 -7.19 -0.04 -17.85
C TYR A 88 -6.47 1.31 -17.87
N PHE A 89 -5.28 1.33 -18.43
CA PHE A 89 -4.54 2.55 -18.72
C PHE A 89 -3.67 2.30 -19.95
N THR A 90 -3.20 3.37 -20.57
CA THR A 90 -2.30 3.35 -21.73
C THR A 90 -1.14 4.30 -21.48
N SER A 91 -0.17 4.35 -22.41
CA SER A 91 0.86 5.40 -22.40
C SER A 91 0.27 6.82 -22.49
N SER A 92 -0.92 6.97 -23.08
CA SER A 92 -1.64 8.25 -23.15
C SER A 92 -2.31 8.66 -21.84
N GLY A 93 -2.38 7.75 -20.86
CA GLY A 93 -2.94 8.03 -19.54
C GLY A 93 -3.95 6.99 -19.04
N PRO A 94 -4.61 7.29 -17.91
CA PRO A 94 -5.59 6.40 -17.29
C PRO A 94 -6.84 6.24 -18.15
N GLY A 95 -7.34 5.01 -18.22
CA GLY A 95 -8.61 4.68 -18.87
C GLY A 95 -9.77 4.60 -17.86
N SER A 96 -10.87 4.00 -18.29
CA SER A 96 -12.05 3.83 -17.42
C SER A 96 -11.77 2.92 -16.22
N LEU A 97 -12.23 3.34 -15.04
CA LEU A 97 -12.25 2.57 -13.79
C LEU A 97 -13.69 2.30 -13.39
N ILE A 98 -14.07 1.03 -13.28
CA ILE A 98 -15.43 0.58 -12.98
C ILE A 98 -15.42 -0.18 -11.66
N PRO A 99 -16.29 0.16 -10.70
CA PRO A 99 -16.44 -0.60 -9.46
C PRO A 99 -16.95 -2.00 -9.76
N VAL A 100 -16.31 -3.00 -9.15
CA VAL A 100 -16.72 -4.41 -9.23
C VAL A 100 -17.41 -4.77 -7.92
N GLU A 101 -18.68 -5.16 -8.04
CA GLU A 101 -19.44 -5.71 -6.93
C GLU A 101 -19.02 -7.16 -6.67
N GLY A 102 -18.68 -7.49 -5.42
CA GLY A 102 -18.24 -8.84 -5.08
C GLY A 102 -16.90 -9.25 -5.71
N MET A 103 -16.80 -10.51 -6.12
CA MET A 103 -15.59 -11.10 -6.73
C MET A 103 -15.71 -11.05 -8.24
N MET A 104 -14.66 -10.56 -8.90
CA MET A 104 -14.64 -10.45 -10.36
C MET A 104 -14.68 -11.83 -11.02
N ASP A 105 -15.68 -12.07 -11.86
CA ASP A 105 -15.79 -13.30 -12.65
C ASP A 105 -15.30 -13.09 -14.10
N SER A 106 -15.53 -14.08 -14.98
CA SER A 106 -15.15 -13.95 -16.40
C SER A 106 -16.17 -13.22 -17.27
N GLN A 107 -17.44 -13.16 -16.84
CA GLN A 107 -18.52 -12.47 -17.56
C GLN A 107 -18.43 -10.96 -17.34
N ASP A 108 -18.12 -10.53 -16.11
CA ASP A 108 -17.87 -9.14 -15.73
C ASP A 108 -16.77 -8.49 -16.58
N LYS A 109 -15.83 -9.27 -17.13
CA LYS A 109 -14.72 -8.77 -17.94
C LYS A 109 -15.06 -8.45 -19.39
N THR A 110 -16.26 -8.81 -19.85
CA THR A 110 -16.74 -8.42 -21.18
C THR A 110 -17.21 -6.95 -21.25
N LEU A 111 -17.01 -6.20 -20.16
CA LEU A 111 -17.22 -4.76 -20.01
C LEU A 111 -16.52 -3.90 -21.10
N PRO A 112 -17.05 -2.70 -21.41
CA PRO A 112 -16.85 -1.90 -22.64
C PRO A 112 -15.46 -1.28 -22.83
N PHE A 113 -14.47 -1.65 -22.02
CA PHE A 113 -13.11 -1.11 -22.03
C PHE A 113 -12.41 -1.24 -23.40
N MET A 114 -12.84 -2.21 -24.20
CA MET A 114 -12.16 -2.60 -25.43
C MET A 114 -12.68 -1.90 -26.68
N GLU A 115 -13.81 -1.19 -26.60
CA GLU A 115 -14.26 -0.31 -27.69
C GLU A 115 -13.29 0.85 -27.90
N THR A 116 -12.65 1.33 -26.83
CA THR A 116 -11.63 2.39 -26.89
C THR A 116 -10.36 1.94 -27.63
N PHE A 117 -10.12 0.64 -27.76
CA PHE A 117 -8.96 0.07 -28.47
C PHE A 117 -9.30 -0.41 -29.88
N ALA A 118 -10.56 -0.29 -30.32
CA ALA A 118 -10.99 -0.72 -31.64
C ALA A 118 -10.44 0.22 -32.71
N GLY A 119 -9.26 -0.10 -33.26
CA GLY A 119 -8.64 0.63 -34.37
C GLY A 119 -7.12 0.75 -34.28
N ASP A 120 -6.54 0.59 -33.10
CA ASP A 120 -5.10 0.73 -32.88
C ASP A 120 -4.38 -0.62 -32.82
N ASN A 121 -3.11 -0.65 -33.26
CA ASN A 121 -2.18 -1.79 -33.12
C ASN A 121 -1.73 -2.01 -31.66
N GLY A 122 -2.61 -1.76 -30.69
CA GLY A 122 -2.33 -1.89 -29.28
C GLY A 122 -2.11 -3.35 -28.87
N VAL A 123 -1.12 -3.57 -28.01
CA VAL A 123 -0.92 -4.85 -27.34
C VAL A 123 -1.55 -4.79 -25.96
N PHE A 124 -2.48 -5.70 -25.69
CA PHE A 124 -3.18 -5.79 -24.41
C PHE A 124 -2.40 -6.67 -23.44
N GLN A 125 -1.95 -6.11 -22.31
CA GLN A 125 -1.31 -6.87 -21.24
C GLN A 125 -2.28 -7.08 -20.08
N GLN A 126 -2.44 -8.33 -19.64
CA GLN A 126 -3.21 -8.71 -18.46
C GLN A 126 -2.43 -9.70 -17.59
N ASP A 127 -2.89 -9.93 -16.35
CA ASP A 127 -2.33 -11.00 -15.52
C ASP A 127 -2.93 -12.37 -15.82
N LEU A 128 -2.42 -13.42 -15.16
CA LEU A 128 -2.83 -14.80 -15.38
C LEU A 128 -3.92 -15.24 -14.39
N ALA A 129 -4.69 -14.33 -13.79
CA ALA A 129 -5.80 -14.75 -12.93
C ALA A 129 -6.78 -15.61 -13.73
N SER A 130 -7.38 -16.61 -13.08
CA SER A 130 -8.26 -17.60 -13.73
C SER A 130 -9.40 -16.97 -14.54
N CYS A 131 -9.89 -15.81 -14.12
CA CYS A 131 -10.93 -15.07 -14.83
C CYS A 131 -10.41 -14.33 -16.09
N HIS A 132 -9.11 -14.06 -16.22
CA HIS A 132 -8.48 -13.52 -17.45
C HIS A 132 -8.18 -14.61 -18.50
N THR A 133 -7.92 -15.83 -18.06
CA THR A 133 -7.52 -16.96 -18.91
C THR A 133 -8.66 -17.93 -19.23
N SER A 134 -9.88 -17.63 -18.78
CA SER A 134 -11.06 -18.46 -19.01
C SER A 134 -11.38 -18.57 -20.51
N LYS A 135 -11.99 -19.68 -20.92
CA LYS A 135 -12.39 -19.89 -22.33
C LYS A 135 -13.30 -18.77 -22.85
N LEU A 136 -14.19 -18.26 -21.99
CA LEU A 136 -15.11 -17.18 -22.33
C LEU A 136 -14.34 -15.88 -22.63
N THR A 137 -13.43 -15.51 -21.73
CA THR A 137 -12.60 -14.30 -21.87
C THR A 137 -11.68 -14.41 -23.09
N THR A 138 -10.99 -15.53 -23.26
CA THR A 138 -10.09 -15.75 -24.41
C THR A 138 -10.85 -15.68 -25.74
N LYS A 139 -12.04 -16.30 -25.83
CA LYS A 139 -12.87 -16.24 -27.04
C LYS A 139 -13.35 -14.82 -27.33
N TYR A 140 -13.71 -14.05 -26.30
CA TYR A 140 -14.09 -12.64 -26.45
C TYR A 140 -12.93 -11.79 -26.98
N LEU A 141 -11.74 -11.94 -26.41
CA LEU A 141 -10.53 -11.20 -26.83
C LEU A 141 -10.13 -11.54 -28.27
N GLN A 142 -10.20 -12.83 -28.64
CA GLN A 142 -9.98 -13.27 -30.02
C GLN A 142 -11.01 -12.66 -30.99
N GLY A 143 -12.29 -12.61 -30.61
CA GLY A 143 -13.34 -11.99 -31.42
C GLY A 143 -13.13 -10.50 -31.67
N LYS A 144 -12.47 -9.80 -30.73
CA LYS A 144 -12.07 -8.39 -30.86
C LYS A 144 -10.75 -8.17 -31.59
N LYS A 145 -10.08 -9.24 -32.05
CA LYS A 145 -8.79 -9.21 -32.75
C LYS A 145 -7.67 -8.50 -31.97
N LEU A 146 -7.72 -8.58 -30.65
CA LEU A 146 -6.69 -7.98 -29.80
C LEU A 146 -5.44 -8.84 -29.76
N THR A 147 -4.28 -8.20 -29.85
CA THR A 147 -3.00 -8.86 -29.60
C THR A 147 -2.75 -8.87 -28.10
N ILE A 148 -2.71 -10.05 -27.49
CA ILE A 148 -2.44 -10.19 -26.05
C ILE A 148 -0.94 -10.38 -25.85
N LEU A 149 -0.33 -9.63 -24.93
CA LEU A 149 1.06 -9.84 -24.54
C LEU A 149 1.17 -11.09 -23.66
N ASP A 150 2.04 -12.03 -24.05
CA ASP A 150 2.42 -13.13 -23.18
C ASP A 150 3.23 -12.61 -21.99
N SER A 151 2.59 -12.60 -20.82
CA SER A 151 3.22 -12.15 -19.59
C SER A 151 3.59 -13.36 -18.72
N PRO A 152 4.83 -13.41 -18.18
CA PRO A 152 5.21 -14.48 -17.27
C PRO A 152 4.37 -14.44 -15.98
N GLY A 153 4.04 -15.63 -15.48
CA GLY A 153 3.34 -15.79 -14.20
C GLY A 153 4.15 -15.25 -13.03
N ASN A 154 3.47 -14.78 -11.98
CA ASN A 154 4.08 -14.29 -10.75
C ASN A 154 5.20 -13.26 -10.92
N SER A 155 5.15 -12.45 -12.00
CA SER A 155 6.13 -11.41 -12.30
C SER A 155 5.50 -10.01 -12.14
N PRO A 156 5.24 -9.56 -10.90
CA PRO A 156 4.56 -8.29 -10.63
C PRO A 156 5.43 -7.05 -10.91
N ASP A 157 6.74 -7.24 -11.04
CA ASP A 157 7.76 -6.26 -11.39
C ASP A 157 7.77 -5.90 -12.88
N VAL A 158 7.44 -6.86 -13.74
CA VAL A 158 7.34 -6.69 -15.21
C VAL A 158 5.99 -6.09 -15.62
N LYS A 159 5.01 -6.06 -14.71
CA LYS A 159 3.65 -5.55 -14.97
C LYS A 159 3.53 -4.09 -14.57
N SER A 160 3.38 -3.23 -15.57
CA SER A 160 3.15 -1.78 -15.40
C SER A 160 1.94 -1.45 -14.51
N HIS A 161 0.92 -2.31 -14.52
CA HIS A 161 -0.27 -2.18 -13.66
C HIS A 161 0.04 -2.06 -12.16
N ARG A 162 1.08 -2.75 -11.66
CA ARG A 162 1.40 -2.68 -10.22
C ARG A 162 1.83 -1.28 -9.81
N LYS A 163 2.67 -0.63 -10.61
CA LYS A 163 3.11 0.75 -10.34
C LYS A 163 1.94 1.73 -10.36
N TYR A 164 1.03 1.54 -11.31
CA TYR A 164 -0.19 2.35 -11.41
C TYR A 164 -1.09 2.19 -10.18
N VAL A 165 -1.31 0.96 -9.70
CA VAL A 165 -2.11 0.70 -8.50
C VAL A 165 -1.49 1.28 -7.24
N GLU A 166 -0.16 1.22 -7.08
CA GLU A 166 0.50 1.86 -5.94
C GLU A 166 0.33 3.39 -5.99
N HIS A 167 0.48 4.00 -7.17
CA HIS A 167 0.22 5.44 -7.34
C HIS A 167 -1.23 5.83 -6.99
N CYS A 168 -2.22 5.04 -7.40
CA CYS A 168 -3.61 5.28 -7.04
C CYS A 168 -3.87 5.15 -5.53
N LYS A 169 -3.12 4.30 -4.81
CA LYS A 169 -3.24 4.20 -3.35
C LYS A 169 -2.67 5.44 -2.66
N GLU A 170 -1.51 5.91 -3.12
CA GLU A 170 -0.86 7.12 -2.59
C GLU A 170 -1.72 8.37 -2.79
N ALA A 171 -2.46 8.46 -3.90
CA ALA A 171 -3.34 9.59 -4.19
C ALA A 171 -4.65 9.62 -3.35
N CYS A 172 -4.99 8.50 -2.70
CA CYS A 172 -6.17 8.39 -1.84
C CYS A 172 -5.86 8.65 -0.36
N GLU A 173 -4.59 8.88 0.00
CA GLU A 173 -4.12 9.26 1.35
C GLU A 173 -3.96 10.78 1.50
#